data_AF-A0A1C7I683-F1
#
_entry.id   AF-A0A1C7I683-F1
#
_cell.length_a   1.000
_cell.length_b   1.000
_cell.length_c   1.000
_cell.angle_alpha   90.00
_cell.angle_beta   90.00
_cell.angle_gamma   90.00
#
_symmetry.space_group_name_H-M   'P 1'
#
loop_
_entity.id
_entity.type
_entity.pdbx_description
1 polymer ?
#
loop_
_entity_poly.entity_id
_entity_poly.type
_entity_poly.pdbx_seq_one_letter_code
_entity_poly.pdbx_strand_id
1 'polypeptide(L)'
;MKVNSDLFEGIFPVRLEGKNADGEEYSYRAFSVREVLDSLSGDMLVEFISRDGGGAAVSGEEILTGQVYLAEDGDAYRLILPKDRHRRRWCKHIIEIIQEEGDS
;
A
#
# COMPACT_ATOMS: atom_id res chain seq x y z
N MET A 1 -3.42 -4.41 -12.03
CA MET A 1 -4.65 -3.66 -11.68
C MET A 1 -4.29 -2.18 -11.62
N LYS A 2 -5.03 -1.29 -12.29
CA LYS A 2 -4.75 0.16 -12.24
C LYS A 2 -5.29 0.78 -10.96
N VAL A 3 -4.54 1.70 -10.39
CA VAL A 3 -4.93 2.43 -9.18
C VAL A 3 -5.56 3.76 -9.56
N ASN A 4 -6.84 3.92 -9.24
CA ASN A 4 -7.63 5.13 -9.41
C ASN A 4 -8.73 5.17 -8.32
N SER A 5 -9.57 6.20 -8.33
CA SER A 5 -10.64 6.37 -7.32
C SER A 5 -11.61 5.20 -7.27
N ASP A 6 -11.91 4.57 -8.40
CA ASP A 6 -12.96 3.55 -8.54
C ASP A 6 -12.54 2.26 -7.83
N LEU A 7 -11.23 2.02 -7.70
CA LEU A 7 -10.67 0.92 -6.93
C LEU A 7 -11.08 0.95 -5.44
N PHE A 8 -11.42 2.13 -4.92
CA PHE A 8 -11.76 2.32 -3.52
C PHE A 8 -13.28 2.48 -3.29
N GLU A 9 -14.09 2.28 -4.33
CA GLU A 9 -15.54 2.35 -4.20
C GLU A 9 -16.04 1.31 -3.20
N GLY A 10 -16.84 1.75 -2.21
CA GLY A 10 -17.35 0.89 -1.15
C GLY A 10 -16.35 0.61 -0.01
N ILE A 11 -15.09 1.05 -0.11
CA ILE A 11 -14.09 0.92 0.95
C ILE A 11 -14.07 2.19 1.80
N PHE A 12 -14.21 2.04 3.12
CA PHE A 12 -14.15 3.17 4.02
C PHE A 12 -12.69 3.54 4.33
N PRO A 13 -12.28 4.79 4.08
CA PRO A 13 -10.94 5.23 4.43
C PRO A 13 -10.76 5.32 5.95
N VAL A 14 -9.54 5.11 6.40
CA VAL A 14 -9.11 5.38 7.77
C VAL A 14 -8.24 6.65 7.81
N ARG A 15 -8.27 7.34 8.95
CA ARG A 15 -7.26 8.35 9.27
C ARG A 15 -6.04 7.64 9.85
N LEU A 16 -4.96 7.61 9.08
CA LEU A 16 -3.72 6.94 9.45
C LEU A 16 -2.71 7.97 9.96
N GLU A 17 -2.41 7.91 11.26
CA GLU A 17 -1.49 8.83 11.92
C GLU A 17 -0.34 8.08 12.58
N GLY A 18 0.82 8.71 12.65
CA GLY A 18 1.96 8.14 13.34
C GLY A 18 3.22 9.00 13.26
N LYS A 19 4.33 8.41 13.68
CA LYS A 19 5.63 9.07 13.76
C LYS A 19 6.76 8.18 13.24
N ASN A 20 7.49 8.69 12.27
CA ASN A 20 8.63 8.02 11.65
C ASN A 20 9.83 7.93 12.61
N ALA A 21 10.87 7.18 12.22
CA ALA A 21 12.05 6.98 13.06
C ALA A 21 12.84 8.27 13.33
N ASP A 22 12.82 9.23 12.39
CA ASP A 22 13.42 10.56 12.53
C ASP A 22 12.55 11.55 13.32
N GLY A 23 11.37 11.12 13.75
CA GLY A 23 10.42 11.94 14.49
C GLY A 23 9.47 12.76 13.64
N GLU A 24 9.51 12.64 12.31
CA GLU A 24 8.51 13.28 11.46
C GLU A 24 7.14 12.61 11.64
N GLU A 25 6.14 13.41 11.99
CA GLU A 25 4.76 12.98 12.11
C GLU A 25 4.10 12.90 10.74
N TYR A 26 3.17 11.96 10.58
CA TYR A 26 2.37 11.84 9.38
C TYR A 26 0.90 11.66 9.72
N SER A 27 0.04 12.14 8.84
CA SER A 27 -1.42 11.99 8.89
C SER A 27 -1.94 11.85 7.47
N TYR A 28 -2.55 10.72 7.16
CA TYR A 28 -3.10 10.41 5.85
C TYR A 28 -4.56 9.99 5.93
N ARG A 29 -5.31 10.25 4.87
CA ARG A 29 -6.52 9.48 4.55
C ARG A 29 -6.07 8.28 3.72
N ALA A 30 -6.35 7.08 4.22
CA ALA A 30 -5.76 5.85 3.67
C ALA A 30 -6.74 4.69 3.63
N PHE A 31 -6.51 3.77 2.70
CA PHE A 31 -7.32 2.58 2.47
C PHE A 31 -6.49 1.34 2.79
N SER A 32 -7.07 0.39 3.50
CA SER A 32 -6.41 -0.89 3.79
C SER A 32 -6.17 -1.66 2.50
N VAL A 33 -4.91 -2.00 2.19
CA VAL A 33 -4.61 -2.83 1.01
C VAL A 33 -5.34 -4.17 1.09
N ARG A 34 -5.49 -4.72 2.29
CA ARG A 34 -6.24 -5.96 2.49
C ARG A 34 -7.70 -5.87 2.05
N GLU A 35 -8.34 -4.70 2.19
CA GLU A 35 -9.73 -4.50 1.75
C GLU A 35 -9.82 -4.17 0.27
N VAL A 36 -8.74 -3.65 -0.32
CA VAL A 36 -8.64 -3.33 -1.75
C VAL A 36 -8.45 -4.59 -2.61
N LEU A 37 -7.85 -5.64 -2.04
CA LEU A 37 -7.53 -6.88 -2.76
C LEU A 37 -8.54 -7.98 -2.41
N ASP A 38 -9.37 -8.37 -3.38
CA ASP A 38 -10.44 -9.36 -3.18
C ASP A 38 -9.94 -10.81 -2.98
N SER A 39 -8.74 -11.15 -3.48
CA SER A 39 -8.24 -12.53 -3.53
C SER A 39 -6.77 -12.63 -3.11
N LEU A 40 -6.49 -12.33 -1.85
CA LEU A 40 -5.13 -12.35 -1.30
C LEU A 40 -4.85 -13.62 -0.50
N SER A 41 -3.76 -14.31 -0.80
CA SER A 41 -3.21 -15.43 0.00
C SER A 41 -1.82 -15.11 0.52
N GLY A 42 -1.37 -15.86 1.53
CA GLY A 42 -0.10 -15.57 2.24
C GLY A 42 1.17 -15.77 1.39
N ASP A 43 1.09 -16.67 0.41
CA ASP A 43 2.12 -17.04 -0.57
C ASP A 43 2.20 -16.09 -1.77
N MET A 44 1.26 -15.15 -1.91
CA MET A 44 1.33 -14.15 -2.98
C MET A 44 2.41 -13.09 -2.71
N LEU A 45 2.99 -12.58 -3.79
CA LEU A 45 3.73 -11.32 -3.79
C LEU A 45 2.89 -10.23 -4.44
N VAL A 46 2.76 -9.09 -3.75
CA VAL A 46 2.03 -7.94 -4.26
C VAL A 46 3.00 -6.81 -4.57
N GLU A 47 3.11 -6.47 -5.85
CA GLU A 47 3.96 -5.38 -6.32
C GLU A 47 3.16 -4.10 -6.53
N PHE A 48 3.68 -2.99 -6.00
CA PHE A 48 3.13 -1.64 -6.16
C PHE A 48 4.04 -0.86 -7.11
N ILE A 49 3.56 -0.60 -8.32
CA ILE A 49 4.33 0.03 -9.39
C ILE A 49 4.07 1.54 -9.38
N SER A 50 5.16 2.30 -9.32
CA SER A 50 5.14 3.76 -9.36
C SER A 50 5.17 4.28 -10.79
N ARG A 51 4.56 5.45 -11.01
CA ARG A 51 4.65 6.21 -12.26
C ARG A 51 6.10 6.47 -12.70
N ASP A 52 7.02 6.55 -11.73
CA ASP A 52 8.42 6.87 -11.95
C ASP A 52 9.27 5.64 -12.35
N GLY A 53 8.64 4.47 -12.56
CA GLY A 53 9.29 3.22 -12.99
C GLY A 53 9.89 2.38 -11.86
N GLY A 54 9.86 2.88 -10.61
CA GLY A 54 10.18 2.11 -9.41
C GLY A 54 8.97 1.38 -8.84
N GLY A 55 9.15 0.76 -7.67
CA GLY A 55 8.06 0.12 -6.96
C GLY A 55 8.46 -0.40 -5.59
N ALA A 56 7.52 -1.05 -4.92
CA ALA A 56 7.76 -1.80 -3.70
C ALA A 56 6.97 -3.10 -3.75
N ALA A 57 7.57 -4.20 -3.28
CA ALA A 57 6.90 -5.47 -3.14
C ALA A 57 6.58 -5.74 -1.66
N VAL A 58 5.41 -6.30 -1.41
CA VAL A 58 4.93 -6.67 -0.07
C VAL A 58 4.35 -8.07 -0.16
N SER A 59 4.72 -8.97 0.75
CA SER A 59 4.15 -10.32 0.76
C SER A 59 2.68 -10.27 1.17
N GLY A 60 1.91 -11.22 0.66
CA GLY A 60 0.51 -11.40 1.05
C GLY A 60 0.39 -11.66 2.55
N GLU A 61 1.32 -12.40 3.16
CA GLU A 61 1.39 -12.56 4.62
C GLU A 61 1.53 -11.20 5.35
N GLU A 62 2.41 -10.30 4.89
CA GLU A 62 2.59 -8.98 5.51
C GLU A 62 1.33 -8.11 5.35
N ILE A 63 0.61 -8.21 4.22
CA ILE A 63 -0.66 -7.49 4.02
C ILE A 63 -1.77 -8.07 4.91
N LEU A 64 -1.87 -9.40 5.03
CA LEU A 64 -2.91 -10.08 5.82
C LEU A 64 -2.76 -9.84 7.32
N THR A 65 -1.51 -9.81 7.81
CA THR A 65 -1.16 -9.71 9.25
C THR A 65 -0.69 -8.32 9.68
N GLY A 66 -0.47 -7.43 8.72
CA GLY A 66 0.16 -6.14 8.94
C GLY A 66 -0.72 -4.94 8.61
N GLN A 67 -0.14 -3.79 8.87
CA GLN A 67 -0.70 -2.49 8.54
C GLN A 67 -0.06 -2.05 7.22
N VAL A 68 -0.79 -2.24 6.12
CA VAL A 68 -0.36 -1.88 4.76
C VAL A 68 -1.48 -1.09 4.11
N TYR A 69 -1.19 0.14 3.69
CA TYR A 69 -2.21 1.07 3.23
C TYR A 69 -1.84 1.76 1.93
N LEU A 70 -2.85 2.12 1.15
CA LEU A 70 -2.76 3.13 0.09
C LEU A 70 -3.32 4.44 0.62
N ALA A 71 -2.46 5.43 0.80
CA ALA A 71 -2.82 6.77 1.21
C ALA A 71 -3.03 7.67 0.00
N GLU A 72 -3.98 8.60 0.09
CA GLU A 72 -4.11 9.69 -0.88
C GLU A 72 -2.87 10.59 -0.81
N ASP A 73 -2.29 10.91 -1.98
CA ASP A 73 -1.09 11.73 -2.12
C ASP A 73 -1.19 12.57 -3.40
N GLY A 74 -1.95 13.66 -3.33
CA GLY A 74 -2.16 14.56 -4.48
C GLY A 74 -3.08 13.95 -5.55
N ASP A 75 -2.57 13.83 -6.78
CA ASP A 75 -3.26 13.21 -7.92
C ASP A 75 -3.08 11.69 -7.99
N ALA A 76 -2.42 11.09 -7.00
CA ALA A 76 -2.07 9.68 -6.97
C ALA A 76 -2.18 9.10 -5.55
N TYR A 77 -1.69 7.87 -5.41
CA TYR A 77 -1.67 7.16 -4.14
C TYR A 77 -0.24 6.81 -3.72
N ARG A 78 -0.04 6.65 -2.42
CA ARG A 78 1.23 6.27 -1.81
C ARG A 78 1.06 5.00 -0.99
N LEU A 79 1.97 4.05 -1.15
CA LEU A 79 2.09 2.90 -0.26
C LEU A 79 2.66 3.34 1.09
N ILE A 80 1.95 3.04 2.17
CA ILE A 80 2.34 3.32 3.54
C ILE A 80 2.43 2.01 4.32
N LEU A 81 3.60 1.76 4.92
CA LEU A 81 3.83 0.64 5.83
C LEU A 81 4.29 1.20 7.19
N PRO A 82 3.40 1.40 8.17
CA PRO A 82 3.78 1.94 9.49
C PRO A 82 4.86 1.13 10.21
N LYS A 83 4.95 -0.19 9.94
CA LYS A 83 6.02 -1.06 10.46
C LYS A 83 7.41 -0.68 9.89
N ASP A 84 7.48 -0.16 8.66
CA ASP A 84 8.70 0.39 8.08
C ASP A 84 8.89 1.86 8.48
N ARG A 85 9.33 2.07 9.73
CA ARG A 85 9.51 3.41 10.31
C ARG A 85 10.58 4.26 9.63
N HIS A 86 11.46 3.65 8.85
CA HIS A 86 12.45 4.36 8.03
C HIS A 86 11.93 4.69 6.62
N ARG A 87 10.69 4.29 6.32
CA ARG A 87 9.99 4.59 5.05
C ARG A 87 10.75 4.09 3.82
N ARG A 88 11.55 3.02 3.93
CA ARG A 88 12.37 2.50 2.82
C ARG A 88 11.50 1.95 1.68
N ARG A 89 10.35 1.38 2.03
CA ARG A 89 9.38 0.80 1.11
C ARG A 89 8.15 1.69 0.91
N TRP A 90 8.12 2.88 1.49
CA TRP A 90 7.03 3.82 1.22
C TRP A 90 7.18 4.37 -0.19
N CYS A 91 6.29 3.95 -1.08
CA CYS A 91 6.41 4.22 -2.50
C CYS A 91 5.33 5.20 -2.94
N LYS A 92 5.74 6.30 -3.60
CA LYS A 92 4.85 7.38 -4.05
C LYS A 92 4.36 7.13 -5.47
N HIS A 93 3.30 7.83 -5.84
CA HIS A 93 2.75 7.83 -7.21
C HIS A 93 2.43 6.42 -7.72
N ILE A 94 1.84 5.58 -6.88
CA ILE A 94 1.41 4.24 -7.29
C ILE A 94 0.32 4.37 -8.34
N ILE A 95 0.53 3.70 -9.48
CA ILE A 95 -0.40 3.67 -10.62
C ILE A 95 -0.91 2.26 -10.91
N GLU A 96 -0.24 1.24 -10.40
CA GLU A 96 -0.58 -0.16 -10.69
C GLU A 96 -0.18 -1.08 -9.54
N ILE A 97 -1.00 -2.11 -9.32
CA ILE A 97 -0.78 -3.21 -8.38
C ILE A 97 -0.79 -4.51 -9.16
N ILE A 98 0.22 -5.36 -8.96
CA ILE A 98 0.35 -6.69 -9.56
C ILE A 98 0.32 -7.72 -8.42
N GLN A 99 -0.45 -8.80 -8.59
CA GLN A 99 -0.49 -9.93 -7.68
C GLN A 99 0.14 -11.12 -8.41
N GLU A 100 1.20 -11.67 -7.86
CA GLU A 100 1.87 -12.86 -8.37
C GLU A 100 1.72 -14.00 -7.35
N GLU A 101 1.32 -15.18 -7.82
CA GLU A 101 1.38 -16.39 -7.00
C GLU A 101 2.85 -16.77 -6.81
N GLY A 102 3.24 -17.09 -5.58
CA GLY A 102 4.57 -17.63 -5.33
C GLY A 102 4.69 -18.99 -6.02
N ASP A 103 5.66 -19.15 -6.92
CA ASP A 103 5.99 -20.45 -7.52
C ASP A 103 6.24 -21.46 -6.39
N SER A 104 5.33 -22.43 -6.24
CA SER A 104 5.42 -23.54 -5.27
C SER A 104 6.49 -24.55 -5.63
#